data_AF-A0A3M1T506-F1
#
_entry.id   AF-A0A3M1T506-F1
#
_cell.length_a   1.000
_cell.length_b   1.000
_cell.length_c   1.000
_cell.angle_alpha   90.00
_cell.angle_beta   90.00
_cell.angle_gamma   90.00
#
_symmetry.space_group_name_H-M   'P 1'
#
loop_
_entity.id
_entity.type
_entity.pdbx_description
1 polymer ?
#
loop_
_entity_poly.entity_id
_entity_poly.type
_entity_poly.pdbx_seq_one_letter_code
_entity_poly.pdbx_strand_id
1 'polypeptide(L)'
;MIRHPHWRPAALTVALFTALFTSSGCFFGGGTDSVIDTFEPAKVDDAEDAEKLAGLSAPNLYFTGMSPLFFVELAASLPEKDPNCPVVEEDGDTTTYSGECTTQSGTEVFGRATVVKTGEFGIDSGSLSGSVPIGTFTYEGFGYRASQSCDDGSKKEVELRFDGRLESKETGSGAYAFAIDLLGKGDLLDSKTCTLTPDGTLALVYSGTFSGEKPNGEGQYQKTTWNGSGRLGQTDLGRASATTHDEVVDATVCGYEALSGSTQISAAKEVLVTYDGESDCSMDATVKWSLDGAEQGELKGVSCATGGGSASAAALLFVLAGLRIRRRR
;
A
#
# COMPACT_ATOMS: atom_id res chain seq x y z
N MET A 1 -29.89 -26.47 48.20
CA MET A 1 -30.39 -26.39 46.81
C MET A 1 -30.01 -25.03 46.26
N ILE A 2 -28.90 -24.96 45.52
CA ILE A 2 -28.38 -23.74 44.91
C ILE A 2 -28.87 -23.76 43.46
N ARG A 3 -29.71 -22.79 43.09
CA ARG A 3 -30.23 -22.65 41.71
C ARG A 3 -29.20 -21.92 40.87
N HIS A 4 -28.68 -22.58 39.84
CA HIS A 4 -27.86 -21.95 38.81
C HIS A 4 -28.75 -21.09 37.88
N PRO A 5 -28.31 -19.87 37.50
CA PRO A 5 -29.01 -19.08 36.50
C PRO A 5 -28.67 -19.59 35.10
N HIS A 6 -29.71 -19.82 34.30
CA HIS A 6 -29.61 -20.16 32.89
C HIS A 6 -29.08 -18.96 32.09
N TRP A 7 -27.85 -19.08 31.58
CA TRP A 7 -27.33 -18.22 30.52
C TRP A 7 -27.97 -18.64 29.19
N ARG A 8 -28.64 -17.69 28.53
CA ARG A 8 -29.05 -17.84 27.13
C ARG A 8 -27.93 -17.30 26.23
N PRO A 9 -27.50 -18.01 25.19
CA PRO A 9 -26.59 -17.44 24.20
C PRO A 9 -27.33 -16.34 23.42
N ALA A 10 -26.79 -15.13 23.45
CA ALA A 10 -27.23 -14.06 22.56
C ALA A 10 -26.82 -14.44 21.13
N ALA A 11 -27.81 -14.58 20.24
CA ALA A 11 -27.57 -14.74 18.82
C ALA A 11 -26.93 -13.44 18.29
N LEU A 12 -25.63 -13.50 18.01
CA LEU A 12 -24.89 -12.43 17.35
C LEU A 12 -25.43 -12.32 15.92
N THR A 13 -26.31 -11.35 15.69
CA THR A 13 -26.80 -11.04 14.36
C THR A 13 -25.70 -10.22 13.68
N VAL A 14 -24.92 -10.86 12.82
CA VAL A 14 -23.95 -10.17 11.94
C VAL A 14 -24.77 -9.33 10.97
N ALA A 15 -24.96 -8.06 11.31
CA ALA A 15 -25.52 -7.08 10.39
C ALA A 15 -24.48 -6.85 9.30
N LEU A 16 -24.72 -7.41 8.12
CA LEU A 16 -24.01 -7.10 6.89
C LEU A 16 -24.26 -5.62 6.58
N PHE A 17 -23.44 -4.73 7.14
CA PHE A 17 -23.45 -3.31 6.78
C PHE A 17 -22.84 -3.20 5.39
N THR A 18 -23.68 -3.37 4.36
CA THR A 18 -23.38 -2.83 3.05
C THR A 18 -23.46 -1.32 3.21
N ALA A 19 -22.36 -0.71 3.67
CA ALA A 19 -22.17 0.72 3.57
C ALA A 19 -22.14 1.05 2.08
N LEU A 20 -23.33 1.27 1.52
CA LEU A 20 -23.49 1.95 0.25
C LEU A 20 -22.85 3.31 0.44
N PHE A 21 -21.58 3.42 0.08
CA PHE A 21 -20.96 4.68 -0.30
C PHE A 21 -21.72 5.17 -1.53
N THR A 22 -22.92 5.71 -1.32
CA THR A 22 -23.52 6.64 -2.27
C THR A 22 -22.67 7.90 -2.18
N SER A 23 -21.54 7.88 -2.90
CA SER A 23 -20.67 9.00 -3.21
C SER A 23 -21.48 10.04 -4.00
N SER A 24 -22.38 10.69 -3.28
CA SER A 24 -23.14 11.86 -3.72
C SER A 24 -22.20 13.05 -3.61
N GLY A 25 -21.25 13.11 -4.55
CA GLY A 25 -20.27 14.17 -4.65
C GLY A 25 -19.23 13.77 -5.66
N CYS A 26 -19.47 14.13 -6.92
CA CYS A 26 -18.52 14.20 -8.02
C CYS A 26 -17.24 13.37 -7.80
N PHE A 27 -17.24 12.11 -8.27
CA PHE A 27 -15.99 11.39 -8.51
C PHE A 27 -15.03 12.36 -9.18
N PHE A 28 -13.93 12.65 -8.47
CA PHE A 28 -12.87 13.56 -8.88
C PHE A 28 -12.47 13.25 -10.33
N GLY A 29 -12.15 14.28 -11.12
CA GLY A 29 -12.10 14.23 -12.59
C GLY A 29 -11.32 13.07 -13.22
N GLY A 30 -11.96 11.89 -13.32
CA GLY A 30 -12.24 11.08 -14.50
C GLY A 30 -11.08 10.55 -15.35
N GLY A 31 -9.83 10.73 -14.95
CA GLY A 31 -8.68 10.32 -15.77
C GLY A 31 -8.23 8.89 -15.50
N THR A 32 -7.97 8.54 -14.24
CA THR A 32 -7.23 7.33 -13.87
C THR A 32 -7.95 6.06 -14.31
N ASP A 33 -9.26 5.96 -14.11
CA ASP A 33 -10.05 4.79 -14.54
C ASP A 33 -9.96 4.58 -16.06
N SER A 34 -10.02 5.67 -16.84
CA SER A 34 -9.85 5.61 -18.30
C SER A 34 -8.44 5.19 -18.72
N VAL A 35 -7.42 5.51 -17.92
CA VAL A 35 -6.04 5.04 -18.14
C VAL A 35 -5.94 3.54 -17.86
N ILE A 36 -6.60 3.03 -16.80
CA ILE A 36 -6.64 1.58 -16.49
C ILE A 36 -7.20 0.78 -17.68
N ASP A 37 -8.23 1.30 -18.35
CA ASP A 37 -8.86 0.64 -19.51
C ASP A 37 -7.93 0.51 -20.72
N THR A 38 -6.84 1.29 -20.78
CA THR A 38 -5.86 1.22 -21.89
C THR A 38 -4.88 0.05 -21.78
N PHE A 39 -4.72 -0.55 -20.61
CA PHE A 39 -3.83 -1.70 -20.42
C PHE A 39 -4.53 -3.00 -20.80
N GLU A 40 -3.80 -3.94 -21.38
CA GLU A 40 -4.28 -5.32 -21.55
C GLU A 40 -4.49 -6.00 -20.19
N PRO A 41 -5.43 -6.95 -20.05
CA PRO A 41 -5.56 -7.74 -18.83
C PRO A 41 -4.23 -8.37 -18.41
N ALA A 42 -3.92 -8.33 -17.12
CA ALA A 42 -2.72 -8.92 -16.57
C ALA A 42 -2.68 -10.43 -16.85
N LYS A 43 -1.51 -10.93 -17.26
CA LYS A 43 -1.34 -12.36 -17.54
C LYS A 43 -0.96 -13.09 -16.26
N VAL A 44 -1.49 -14.30 -16.10
CA VAL A 44 -1.16 -15.18 -14.98
C VAL A 44 -1.04 -16.60 -15.51
N ASP A 45 0.20 -17.03 -15.76
CA ASP A 45 0.47 -18.36 -16.26
C ASP A 45 1.18 -19.26 -15.25
N ASP A 46 1.86 -18.68 -14.26
CA ASP A 46 2.60 -19.41 -13.23
C ASP A 46 2.60 -18.70 -11.87
N ALA A 47 3.35 -19.27 -10.92
CA ALA A 47 3.49 -18.76 -9.56
C ALA A 47 4.19 -17.39 -9.51
N GLU A 48 5.11 -17.10 -10.44
CA GLU A 48 5.83 -15.81 -10.47
C GLU A 48 4.85 -14.68 -10.83
N ASP A 49 3.97 -14.91 -11.80
CA ASP A 49 2.92 -13.95 -12.15
C ASP A 49 1.91 -13.76 -11.01
N ALA A 50 1.52 -14.84 -10.34
CA ALA A 50 0.62 -14.77 -9.20
C ALA A 50 1.24 -14.03 -8.01
N GLU A 51 2.53 -14.20 -7.75
CA GLU A 51 3.28 -13.46 -6.72
C GLU A 51 3.26 -11.95 -7.01
N LYS A 52 3.47 -11.55 -8.27
CA LYS A 52 3.37 -10.15 -8.71
C LYS A 52 1.95 -9.59 -8.57
N LEU A 53 0.90 -10.41 -8.54
CA LEU A 53 -0.46 -9.94 -8.30
C LEU A 53 -0.88 -9.98 -6.83
N ALA A 54 -0.23 -10.80 -6.01
CA ALA A 54 -0.56 -10.96 -4.60
C ALA A 54 -0.40 -9.66 -3.79
N GLY A 55 0.42 -8.72 -4.28
CA GLY A 55 0.55 -7.39 -3.68
C GLY A 55 -0.62 -6.43 -3.96
N LEU A 56 -1.68 -6.85 -4.66
CA LEU A 56 -2.91 -6.08 -4.86
C LEU A 56 -3.88 -6.14 -3.67
N SER A 57 -3.39 -6.52 -2.49
CA SER A 57 -4.19 -6.59 -1.27
C SER A 57 -4.50 -5.19 -0.70
N ALA A 58 -5.59 -5.06 0.06
CA ALA A 58 -6.05 -3.78 0.59
C ALA A 58 -4.98 -2.99 1.39
N PRO A 59 -4.25 -3.57 2.37
CA PRO A 59 -3.20 -2.83 3.07
C PRO A 59 -2.08 -2.38 2.12
N ASN A 60 -1.66 -3.26 1.20
CA ASN A 60 -0.62 -2.94 0.23
C ASN A 60 -1.01 -1.78 -0.71
N LEU A 61 -2.25 -1.76 -1.20
CA LEU A 61 -2.74 -0.68 -2.04
C LEU A 61 -2.95 0.63 -1.27
N TYR A 62 -3.43 0.57 -0.02
CA TYR A 62 -3.49 1.73 0.87
C TYR A 62 -2.13 2.42 1.02
N PHE A 63 -1.10 1.65 1.37
CA PHE A 63 0.25 2.20 1.54
C PHE A 63 0.92 2.58 0.21
N THR A 64 0.56 1.94 -0.90
CA THR A 64 0.98 2.40 -2.24
C THR A 64 0.47 3.81 -2.50
N GLY A 65 -0.79 4.08 -2.13
CA GLY A 65 -1.38 5.42 -2.21
C GLY A 65 -0.67 6.48 -1.35
N MET A 66 -0.04 6.07 -0.25
CA MET A 66 0.73 6.95 0.64
C MET A 66 2.22 7.07 0.28
N SER A 67 2.73 6.19 -0.60
CA SER A 67 4.15 6.07 -0.90
C SER A 67 4.87 7.37 -1.29
N PRO A 68 4.26 8.33 -2.02
CA PRO A 68 4.96 9.56 -2.38
C PRO A 68 5.36 10.39 -1.15
N LEU A 69 4.56 10.37 -0.08
CA LEU A 69 4.91 11.06 1.16
C LEU A 69 5.92 10.31 2.00
N PHE A 70 5.80 8.99 2.11
CA PHE A 70 6.77 8.22 2.87
C PHE A 70 8.18 8.38 2.31
N PHE A 71 8.32 8.52 0.98
CA PHE A 71 9.60 8.84 0.37
C PHE A 71 10.18 10.14 0.93
N VAL A 72 9.37 11.20 1.00
CA VAL A 72 9.79 12.50 1.51
C VAL A 72 10.08 12.48 3.00
N GLU A 73 9.22 11.86 3.80
CA GLU A 73 9.44 11.75 5.25
C GLU A 73 10.69 10.91 5.54
N LEU A 74 10.89 9.82 4.80
CA LEU A 74 12.08 8.99 4.92
C LEU A 74 13.32 9.77 4.53
N ALA A 75 13.32 10.49 3.40
CA ALA A 75 14.43 11.34 2.99
C ALA A 75 14.73 12.43 4.04
N ALA A 76 13.68 13.00 4.64
CA ALA A 76 13.79 13.98 5.72
C ALA A 76 14.28 13.38 7.05
N SER A 77 14.17 12.07 7.25
CA SER A 77 14.62 11.37 8.46
C SER A 77 16.10 10.95 8.42
N LEU A 78 16.75 11.04 7.26
CA LEU A 78 18.15 10.65 7.11
C LEU A 78 19.10 11.62 7.82
N PRO A 79 20.28 11.16 8.29
CA PRO A 79 21.27 12.02 8.96
C PRO A 79 21.71 13.23 8.13
N GLU A 80 21.57 13.15 6.81
CA GLU A 80 21.86 14.19 5.82
C GLU A 80 20.57 14.93 5.40
N LYS A 81 19.67 15.19 6.37
CA LYS A 81 18.45 15.97 6.12
C LYS A 81 18.83 17.33 5.53
N ASP A 82 18.33 17.61 4.34
CA ASP A 82 18.31 18.99 3.85
C ASP A 82 17.12 19.70 4.49
N PRO A 83 17.33 20.68 5.38
CA PRO A 83 16.22 21.40 6.00
C PRO A 83 15.38 22.20 5.00
N ASN A 84 15.84 22.36 3.76
CA ASN A 84 15.18 23.15 2.73
C ASN A 84 14.56 22.29 1.61
N CYS A 85 14.58 20.95 1.70
CA CYS A 85 14.04 20.10 0.65
C CYS A 85 13.32 18.83 1.17
N PRO A 86 12.01 18.64 0.86
CA PRO A 86 11.11 19.63 0.26
C PRO A 86 10.85 20.81 1.20
N VAL A 87 10.31 21.90 0.63
CA VAL A 87 9.79 23.01 1.41
C VAL A 87 8.48 22.56 2.04
N VAL A 88 8.40 22.61 3.37
CA VAL A 88 7.22 22.22 4.14
C VAL A 88 6.56 23.45 4.72
N GLU A 89 5.28 23.65 4.40
CA GLU A 89 4.45 24.73 4.92
C GLU A 89 3.27 24.14 5.70
N GLU A 90 3.03 24.64 6.90
CA GLU A 90 1.92 24.21 7.76
C GLU A 90 0.93 25.37 7.95
N ASP A 91 -0.34 25.12 7.64
CA ASP A 91 -1.46 26.05 7.87
C ASP A 91 -2.64 25.30 8.50
N GLY A 92 -2.77 25.39 9.83
CA GLY A 92 -3.76 24.65 10.60
C GLY A 92 -3.57 23.14 10.45
N ASP A 93 -4.61 22.46 9.94
CA ASP A 93 -4.60 21.02 9.67
C ASP A 93 -4.03 20.67 8.29
N THR A 94 -3.54 21.66 7.54
CA THR A 94 -3.00 21.47 6.19
C THR A 94 -1.47 21.54 6.21
N THR A 95 -0.81 20.49 5.73
CA THR A 95 0.62 20.47 5.45
C THR A 95 0.83 20.41 3.95
N THR A 96 1.61 21.34 3.39
CA THR A 96 1.99 21.36 1.98
C THR A 96 3.49 21.08 1.84
N TYR A 97 3.81 20.10 1.01
CA TYR A 97 5.17 19.77 0.60
C TYR A 97 5.35 20.27 -0.83
N SER A 98 6.21 21.27 -1.01
CA SER A 98 6.56 21.77 -2.33
C SER A 98 7.96 21.28 -2.70
N GLY A 99 8.06 20.67 -3.89
CA GLY A 99 9.34 20.33 -4.50
C GLY A 99 10.05 21.55 -5.10
N GLU A 100 10.73 21.35 -6.22
CA GLU A 100 11.63 22.31 -6.89
C GLU A 100 12.95 22.54 -6.13
N CYS A 101 13.43 21.47 -5.51
CA CYS A 101 14.66 21.47 -4.73
C CYS A 101 15.46 20.19 -4.96
N THR A 102 16.71 20.19 -4.54
CA THR A 102 17.58 19.02 -4.57
C THR A 102 18.11 18.75 -3.18
N THR A 103 17.97 17.52 -2.70
CA THR A 103 18.52 17.11 -1.41
C THR A 103 20.06 17.10 -1.43
N GLN A 104 20.69 17.03 -0.27
CA GLN A 104 22.16 16.87 -0.17
C GLN A 104 22.67 15.60 -0.86
N SER A 105 21.85 14.55 -0.95
CA SER A 105 22.18 13.31 -1.66
C SER A 105 22.05 13.41 -3.18
N GLY A 106 21.61 14.55 -3.72
CA GLY A 106 21.42 14.79 -5.15
C GLY A 106 20.08 14.29 -5.69
N THR A 107 19.11 14.00 -4.81
CA THR A 107 17.74 13.65 -5.23
C THR A 107 16.99 14.94 -5.54
N GLU A 108 16.50 15.08 -6.76
CA GLU A 108 15.59 16.17 -7.13
C GLU A 108 14.18 15.81 -6.67
N VAL A 109 13.53 16.71 -5.95
CA VAL A 109 12.11 16.60 -5.56
C VAL A 109 11.34 17.66 -6.33
N PHE A 110 10.20 17.29 -6.92
CA PHE A 110 9.38 18.20 -7.75
C PHE A 110 7.89 18.04 -7.48
N GLY A 111 7.09 18.99 -7.99
CA GLY A 111 5.64 19.02 -7.83
C GLY A 111 5.18 19.41 -6.42
N ARG A 112 3.92 19.11 -6.10
CA ARG A 112 3.32 19.47 -4.80
C ARG A 112 2.51 18.32 -4.23
N ALA A 113 2.69 18.05 -2.93
CA ALA A 113 1.79 17.23 -2.14
C ALA A 113 1.11 18.07 -1.06
N THR A 114 -0.19 17.88 -0.86
CA THR A 114 -0.96 18.53 0.21
C THR A 114 -1.65 17.49 1.06
N VAL A 115 -1.47 17.59 2.38
CA VAL A 115 -2.10 16.74 3.39
C VAL A 115 -3.04 17.58 4.21
N VAL A 116 -4.35 17.35 4.11
CA VAL A 116 -5.36 17.89 5.01
C VAL A 116 -5.67 16.83 6.05
N LYS A 117 -5.09 16.97 7.22
CA LYS A 117 -5.18 16.02 8.31
C LYS A 117 -6.53 16.14 9.02
N THR A 118 -7.12 15.00 9.31
CA THR A 118 -8.37 14.88 10.10
C THR A 118 -8.18 14.01 11.34
N GLY A 119 -7.05 13.32 11.44
CA GLY A 119 -6.72 12.47 12.56
C GLY A 119 -5.39 11.75 12.35
N GLU A 120 -5.17 10.75 13.18
CA GLU A 120 -3.99 9.90 13.16
C GLU A 120 -4.36 8.47 13.50
N PHE A 121 -3.65 7.53 12.88
CA PHE A 121 -3.78 6.10 13.07
C PHE A 121 -2.42 5.52 13.44
N GLY A 122 -2.26 5.13 14.71
CA GLY A 122 -1.01 4.56 15.20
C GLY A 122 -0.88 3.09 14.80
N ILE A 123 0.16 2.74 14.05
CA ILE A 123 0.45 1.34 13.66
C ILE A 123 1.70 0.87 14.39
N ASP A 124 1.63 -0.34 14.95
CA ASP A 124 2.80 -1.08 15.44
C ASP A 124 3.00 -2.31 14.57
N SER A 125 3.62 -2.15 13.40
CA SER A 125 3.89 -3.27 12.48
C SER A 125 5.31 -3.84 12.65
N GLY A 126 5.97 -3.56 13.78
CA GLY A 126 7.36 -3.92 14.06
C GLY A 126 8.38 -3.10 13.25
N SER A 127 8.28 -3.11 11.91
CA SER A 127 9.17 -2.38 11.01
C SER A 127 8.73 -0.93 10.75
N LEU A 128 7.43 -0.65 10.82
CA LEU A 128 6.86 0.70 10.84
C LEU A 128 6.10 0.88 12.16
N SER A 129 6.80 1.36 13.19
CA SER A 129 6.14 1.94 14.34
C SER A 129 5.98 3.44 14.10
N GLY A 130 4.75 3.93 14.11
CA GLY A 130 4.51 5.33 13.81
C GLY A 130 3.05 5.73 13.90
N SER A 131 2.81 7.02 13.69
CA SER A 131 1.48 7.58 13.52
C SER A 131 1.28 7.85 12.03
N VAL A 132 0.30 7.20 11.42
CA VAL A 132 -0.07 7.40 10.02
C VAL A 132 -1.14 8.48 9.98
N PRO A 133 -0.94 9.60 9.26
CA PRO A 133 -1.96 10.63 9.16
C PRO A 133 -3.24 10.07 8.50
N ILE A 134 -4.39 10.43 9.06
CA ILE A 134 -5.71 10.17 8.48
C ILE A 134 -6.24 11.46 7.91
N GLY A 135 -6.66 11.47 6.64
CA GLY A 135 -7.16 12.67 6.00
C GLY A 135 -7.10 12.61 4.49
N THR A 136 -6.92 13.76 3.87
CA THR A 136 -6.83 13.89 2.41
C THR A 136 -5.41 14.19 2.00
N PHE A 137 -4.91 13.39 1.06
CA PHE A 137 -3.60 13.49 0.45
C PHE A 137 -3.82 13.81 -1.01
N THR A 138 -3.33 14.94 -1.50
CA THR A 138 -3.43 15.33 -2.91
C THR A 138 -2.04 15.48 -3.48
N TYR A 139 -1.81 14.91 -4.67
CA TYR A 139 -0.56 14.95 -5.41
C TYR A 139 -0.79 15.68 -6.73
N GLU A 140 0.03 16.70 -6.98
CA GLU A 140 0.04 17.51 -8.21
C GLU A 140 1.44 17.42 -8.82
N GLY A 141 1.62 16.46 -9.72
CA GLY A 141 2.91 16.13 -10.32
C GLY A 141 4.01 15.89 -9.30
N PHE A 142 3.69 15.43 -8.10
CA PHE A 142 4.63 15.29 -6.99
C PHE A 142 5.51 14.07 -7.18
N GLY A 143 6.81 14.19 -6.91
CA GLY A 143 7.69 13.07 -7.08
C GLY A 143 9.16 13.43 -6.94
N TYR A 144 10.01 12.56 -7.49
CA TYR A 144 11.45 12.70 -7.40
C TYR A 144 12.18 12.13 -8.61
N ARG A 145 13.40 12.62 -8.80
CA ARG A 145 14.40 12.04 -9.70
C ARG A 145 15.64 11.71 -8.89
N ALA A 146 16.08 10.45 -8.96
CA ALA A 146 17.20 9.96 -8.16
C ALA A 146 18.10 9.03 -8.98
N SER A 147 19.38 8.98 -8.61
CA SER A 147 20.32 8.00 -9.16
C SER A 147 20.26 6.70 -8.36
N GLN A 148 19.83 5.62 -8.99
CA GLN A 148 19.84 4.27 -8.45
C GLN A 148 21.07 3.50 -8.90
N SER A 149 21.67 2.73 -7.98
CA SER A 149 22.80 1.85 -8.28
C SER A 149 22.30 0.45 -8.61
N CYS A 150 22.85 -0.13 -9.66
CA CYS A 150 22.59 -1.52 -10.05
C CYS A 150 23.65 -2.46 -9.47
N ASP A 151 23.37 -3.77 -9.48
CA ASP A 151 24.27 -4.80 -8.97
C ASP A 151 25.61 -4.88 -9.73
N ASP A 152 25.63 -4.45 -10.99
CA ASP A 152 26.84 -4.32 -11.82
C ASP A 152 27.69 -3.07 -11.49
N GLY A 153 27.25 -2.25 -10.53
CA GLY A 153 27.88 -1.00 -10.12
C GLY A 153 27.56 0.19 -11.02
N SER A 154 26.80 0.00 -12.11
CA SER A 154 26.30 1.10 -12.92
C SER A 154 25.24 1.91 -12.17
N LYS A 155 24.97 3.12 -12.66
CA LYS A 155 23.94 4.00 -12.10
C LYS A 155 22.92 4.36 -13.18
N LYS A 156 21.64 4.32 -12.82
CA LYS A 156 20.53 4.76 -13.65
C LYS A 156 19.83 5.91 -12.95
N GLU A 157 19.48 6.94 -13.70
CA GLU A 157 18.55 7.94 -13.20
C GLU A 157 17.15 7.36 -13.36
N VAL A 158 16.35 7.45 -12.30
CA VAL A 158 14.93 7.13 -12.33
C VAL A 158 14.15 8.37 -11.95
N GLU A 159 13.09 8.65 -12.68
CA GLU A 159 12.08 9.63 -12.31
C GLU A 159 10.78 8.93 -11.91
N LEU A 160 10.10 9.42 -10.89
CA LEU A 160 8.76 8.98 -10.53
C LEU A 160 7.91 10.19 -10.15
N ARG A 161 6.70 10.26 -10.69
CA ARG A 161 5.76 11.37 -10.55
C ARG A 161 4.37 10.84 -10.27
N PHE A 162 3.65 11.51 -9.39
CA PHE A 162 2.31 11.14 -8.98
C PHE A 162 1.34 12.31 -9.12
N ASP A 163 0.18 11.99 -9.66
CA ASP A 163 -1.00 12.85 -9.72
C ASP A 163 -2.16 12.09 -9.10
N GLY A 164 -2.98 12.75 -8.30
CA GLY A 164 -4.20 12.14 -7.75
C GLY A 164 -4.37 12.35 -6.26
N ARG A 165 -5.13 11.46 -5.61
CA ARG A 165 -5.58 11.63 -4.25
C ARG A 165 -5.73 10.32 -3.49
N LEU A 166 -5.39 10.34 -2.20
CA LEU A 166 -5.86 9.37 -1.22
C LEU A 166 -6.73 10.09 -0.20
N GLU A 167 -7.89 9.55 0.10
CA GLU A 167 -8.75 9.99 1.19
C GLU A 167 -8.84 8.88 2.23
N SER A 168 -8.70 9.22 3.51
CA SER A 168 -9.02 8.35 4.62
C SER A 168 -9.81 9.13 5.67
N LYS A 169 -10.82 8.48 6.26
CA LYS A 169 -11.68 9.08 7.28
C LYS A 169 -12.12 8.06 8.30
N GLU A 170 -12.23 8.46 9.56
CA GLU A 170 -12.86 7.65 10.59
C GLU A 170 -14.37 7.52 10.32
N THR A 171 -14.91 6.31 10.47
CA THR A 171 -16.31 5.97 10.23
C THR A 171 -17.05 5.52 11.50
N GLY A 172 -16.31 5.29 12.58
CA GLY A 172 -16.80 4.82 13.88
C GLY A 172 -15.62 4.38 14.74
N SER A 173 -15.88 3.96 15.98
CA SER A 173 -14.89 3.64 17.02
C SER A 173 -13.72 2.75 16.53
N GLY A 174 -12.66 3.37 16.02
CA GLY A 174 -11.48 2.67 15.50
C GLY A 174 -11.64 2.00 14.13
N ALA A 175 -12.65 2.39 13.34
CA ALA A 175 -12.86 1.94 11.97
C ALA A 175 -12.70 3.12 10.99
N TYR A 176 -11.99 2.88 9.89
CA TYR A 176 -11.64 3.88 8.90
C TYR A 176 -12.09 3.40 7.52
N ALA A 177 -12.51 4.34 6.68
CA ALA A 177 -12.68 4.12 5.26
C ALA A 177 -11.62 4.87 4.48
N PHE A 178 -11.22 4.33 3.34
CA PHE A 178 -10.29 4.98 2.44
C PHE A 178 -10.69 4.84 0.99
N ALA A 179 -10.24 5.78 0.15
CA ALA A 179 -10.38 5.78 -1.28
C ALA A 179 -9.11 6.33 -1.92
N ILE A 180 -8.72 5.77 -3.05
CA ILE A 180 -7.49 6.07 -3.78
C ILE A 180 -7.86 6.26 -5.23
N ASP A 181 -7.40 7.35 -5.81
CA ASP A 181 -7.43 7.65 -7.24
C ASP A 181 -6.07 8.24 -7.59
N LEU A 182 -5.14 7.40 -8.06
CA LEU A 182 -3.73 7.74 -8.21
C LEU A 182 -3.21 7.35 -9.59
N LEU A 183 -2.51 8.27 -10.23
CA LEU A 183 -1.76 8.07 -11.46
C LEU A 183 -0.27 8.32 -11.19
N GLY A 184 0.52 7.26 -11.22
CA GLY A 184 1.97 7.30 -11.24
C GLY A 184 2.52 7.24 -12.66
N LYS A 185 3.56 8.03 -12.95
CA LYS A 185 4.34 7.98 -14.19
C LYS A 185 5.82 8.06 -13.85
N GLY A 186 6.65 7.27 -14.52
CA GLY A 186 8.07 7.29 -14.24
C GLY A 186 8.83 6.17 -14.92
N ASP A 187 10.13 6.12 -14.65
CA ASP A 187 10.97 5.05 -15.12
C ASP A 187 10.85 3.84 -14.20
N LEU A 188 10.63 2.65 -14.78
CA LEU A 188 10.66 1.40 -14.04
C LEU A 188 12.06 0.78 -14.19
N LEU A 189 12.75 0.55 -13.07
CA LEU A 189 14.06 -0.08 -13.07
C LEU A 189 13.94 -1.52 -12.59
N ASP A 190 14.25 -2.47 -13.46
CA ASP A 190 14.49 -3.85 -13.05
C ASP A 190 15.83 -3.91 -12.32
N SER A 191 15.78 -4.17 -11.01
CA SER A 191 16.98 -4.22 -10.17
C SER A 191 17.91 -5.39 -10.49
N LYS A 192 17.39 -6.49 -11.03
CA LYS A 192 18.17 -7.69 -11.40
C LYS A 192 18.88 -7.49 -12.72
N THR A 193 18.20 -6.92 -13.72
CA THR A 193 18.75 -6.74 -15.06
C THR A 193 19.35 -5.36 -15.31
N CYS A 194 19.11 -4.41 -14.41
CA CYS A 194 19.44 -2.99 -14.56
C CYS A 194 18.81 -2.36 -15.84
N THR A 195 17.69 -2.91 -16.29
CA THR A 195 16.97 -2.42 -17.46
C THR A 195 15.98 -1.35 -17.02
N LEU A 196 16.07 -0.19 -17.66
CA LEU A 196 15.15 0.92 -17.45
C LEU A 196 14.02 0.83 -18.51
N THR A 197 12.78 0.73 -18.05
CA THR A 197 11.58 0.90 -18.88
C THR A 197 11.11 2.35 -18.69
N PRO A 198 11.42 3.25 -19.63
CA PRO A 198 10.97 4.64 -19.52
C PRO A 198 9.46 4.74 -19.67
N ASP A 199 8.89 5.82 -19.15
CA ASP A 199 7.47 6.16 -19.29
C ASP A 199 6.50 5.08 -18.76
N GLY A 200 6.96 4.28 -17.80
CA GLY A 200 6.11 3.38 -17.04
C GLY A 200 4.98 4.13 -16.37
N THR A 201 3.78 3.56 -16.45
CA THR A 201 2.55 4.11 -15.88
C THR A 201 1.97 3.14 -14.87
N LEU A 202 1.49 3.69 -13.75
CA LEU A 202 0.68 3.05 -12.72
C LEU A 202 -0.62 3.85 -12.60
N ALA A 203 -1.77 3.21 -12.70
CA ALA A 203 -3.07 3.80 -12.47
C ALA A 203 -3.82 2.95 -11.44
N LEU A 204 -4.30 3.57 -10.36
CA LEU A 204 -4.90 2.88 -9.22
C LEU A 204 -6.20 3.59 -8.82
N VAL A 205 -7.31 2.86 -8.86
CA VAL A 205 -8.60 3.28 -8.33
C VAL A 205 -9.05 2.22 -7.33
N TYR A 206 -8.94 2.49 -6.04
CA TYR A 206 -9.22 1.48 -5.00
C TYR A 206 -9.87 2.10 -3.78
N SER A 207 -10.78 1.38 -3.14
CA SER A 207 -11.43 1.84 -1.91
C SER A 207 -11.62 0.70 -0.94
N GLY A 208 -11.71 1.01 0.34
CA GLY A 208 -11.82 -0.01 1.35
C GLY A 208 -12.06 0.54 2.74
N THR A 209 -11.93 -0.36 3.70
CA THR A 209 -12.01 -0.05 5.12
C THR A 209 -10.93 -0.79 5.87
N PHE A 210 -10.48 -0.22 6.97
CA PHE A 210 -9.71 -0.93 7.96
C PHE A 210 -10.15 -0.57 9.36
N SER A 211 -10.08 -1.53 10.26
CA SER A 211 -10.28 -1.30 11.68
C SER A 211 -9.17 -1.96 12.46
N GLY A 212 -8.91 -1.49 13.67
CA GLY A 212 -7.95 -2.17 14.53
C GLY A 212 -8.41 -2.29 15.96
N GLU A 213 -7.77 -3.20 16.68
CA GLU A 213 -7.92 -3.36 18.11
C GLU A 213 -6.73 -2.71 18.84
N LYS A 214 -7.02 -1.82 19.80
CA LYS A 214 -6.04 -1.31 20.75
C LYS A 214 -6.08 -2.18 22.00
N PRO A 215 -5.03 -2.94 22.34
CA PRO A 215 -5.04 -3.89 23.47
C PRO A 215 -5.46 -3.27 24.81
N ASN A 216 -5.18 -1.98 25.01
CA ASN A 216 -5.47 -1.25 26.25
C ASN A 216 -6.39 -0.03 26.05
N GLY A 217 -7.04 0.11 24.89
CA GLY A 217 -7.81 1.32 24.53
C GLY A 217 -6.96 2.56 24.24
N GLU A 218 -5.69 2.57 24.65
CA GLU A 218 -4.66 3.55 24.35
C GLU A 218 -3.52 2.89 23.56
N GLY A 219 -2.82 3.65 22.72
CA GLY A 219 -1.65 3.19 21.96
C GLY A 219 -1.92 2.83 20.49
N GLN A 220 -0.94 2.15 19.90
CA GLN A 220 -0.94 1.70 18.52
C GLN A 220 -1.83 0.46 18.33
N TYR A 221 -2.38 0.31 17.13
CA TYR A 221 -3.11 -0.88 16.73
C TYR A 221 -2.14 -2.03 16.53
N GLN A 222 -2.32 -3.11 17.31
CA GLN A 222 -1.53 -4.34 17.15
C GLN A 222 -2.10 -5.24 16.08
N LYS A 223 -3.44 -5.36 16.06
CA LYS A 223 -4.20 -6.16 15.12
C LYS A 223 -5.09 -5.24 14.29
N THR A 224 -5.02 -5.38 12.99
CA THR A 224 -5.85 -4.64 12.03
C THR A 224 -6.54 -5.60 11.07
N THR A 225 -7.75 -5.26 10.65
CA THR A 225 -8.54 -6.02 9.68
C THR A 225 -8.87 -5.12 8.51
N TRP A 226 -8.54 -5.58 7.30
CA TRP A 226 -8.63 -4.81 6.07
C TRP A 226 -9.63 -5.43 5.10
N ASN A 227 -10.41 -4.57 4.45
CA ASN A 227 -11.32 -4.92 3.37
C ASN A 227 -11.15 -3.89 2.26
N GLY A 228 -11.35 -4.28 1.01
CA GLY A 228 -11.33 -3.32 -0.08
C GLY A 228 -11.60 -3.93 -1.43
N SER A 229 -11.85 -3.08 -2.41
CA SER A 229 -11.96 -3.47 -3.80
C SER A 229 -11.58 -2.31 -4.72
N GLY A 230 -11.11 -2.66 -5.91
CA GLY A 230 -10.76 -1.68 -6.93
C GLY A 230 -10.03 -2.28 -8.11
N ARG A 231 -9.39 -1.39 -8.85
CA ARG A 231 -8.74 -1.66 -10.13
C ARG A 231 -7.35 -1.04 -10.14
N LEU A 232 -6.44 -1.73 -10.81
CA LEU A 232 -5.10 -1.26 -11.07
C LEU A 232 -4.75 -1.52 -12.54
N GLY A 233 -3.99 -0.62 -13.13
CA GLY A 233 -3.33 -0.80 -14.43
C GLY A 233 -1.88 -0.40 -14.31
N GLN A 234 -0.96 -1.25 -14.75
CA GLN A 234 0.47 -0.96 -14.72
C GLN A 234 1.15 -1.46 -16.00
N THR A 235 2.16 -0.73 -16.49
CA THR A 235 2.83 -1.02 -17.78
C THR A 235 3.36 -2.45 -17.88
N ASP A 236 4.03 -2.95 -16.85
CA ASP A 236 4.64 -4.29 -16.88
C ASP A 236 3.69 -5.42 -16.44
N LEU A 237 2.60 -5.07 -15.75
CA LEU A 237 1.67 -6.03 -15.17
C LEU A 237 0.42 -6.23 -16.02
N GLY A 238 -0.05 -5.18 -16.70
CA GLY A 238 -1.39 -5.10 -17.29
C GLY A 238 -2.41 -4.53 -16.31
N ARG A 239 -3.71 -4.73 -16.59
CA ARG A 239 -4.82 -4.38 -15.69
C ARG A 239 -5.35 -5.58 -14.92
N ALA A 240 -5.73 -5.35 -13.67
CA ALA A 240 -6.43 -6.30 -12.83
C ALA A 240 -7.43 -5.56 -11.92
N SER A 241 -8.46 -6.27 -11.45
CA SER A 241 -9.25 -5.85 -10.30
C SER A 241 -8.94 -6.75 -9.11
N ALA A 242 -8.95 -6.19 -7.90
CA ALA A 242 -8.73 -6.95 -6.69
C ALA A 242 -9.83 -6.67 -5.67
N THR A 243 -10.17 -7.68 -4.87
CA THR A 243 -11.06 -7.59 -3.73
C THR A 243 -10.41 -8.31 -2.55
N THR A 244 -10.19 -7.60 -1.46
CA THR A 244 -9.66 -8.15 -0.20
C THR A 244 -10.81 -8.33 0.80
N HIS A 245 -10.84 -9.50 1.41
CA HIS A 245 -11.81 -9.90 2.42
C HIS A 245 -11.12 -10.23 3.73
N ASP A 246 -11.42 -9.43 4.75
CA ASP A 246 -10.99 -9.62 6.14
C ASP A 246 -9.50 -10.01 6.27
N GLU A 247 -8.61 -9.30 5.55
CA GLU A 247 -7.17 -9.50 5.71
C GLU A 247 -6.73 -8.99 7.07
N VAL A 248 -6.33 -9.92 7.94
CA VAL A 248 -5.94 -9.62 9.31
C VAL A 248 -4.43 -9.51 9.40
N VAL A 249 -3.93 -8.35 9.81
CA VAL A 249 -2.50 -8.10 10.02
C VAL A 249 -2.25 -7.88 11.51
N ASP A 250 -1.34 -8.67 12.08
CA ASP A 250 -0.87 -8.52 13.45
C ASP A 250 0.63 -8.82 13.53
N ALA A 251 1.44 -7.77 13.59
CA ALA A 251 2.89 -7.92 13.57
C ALA A 251 3.47 -8.53 14.85
N THR A 252 2.70 -8.56 15.94
CA THR A 252 3.12 -9.17 17.20
C THR A 252 2.97 -10.69 17.19
N VAL A 253 2.02 -11.19 16.39
CA VAL A 253 1.80 -12.63 16.18
C VAL A 253 2.57 -13.11 14.95
N CYS A 254 2.41 -12.42 13.82
CA CYS A 254 3.12 -12.73 12.59
C CYS A 254 3.61 -11.47 11.88
N GLY A 255 4.90 -11.18 12.02
CA GLY A 255 5.53 -9.93 11.57
C GLY A 255 5.64 -9.76 10.04
N TYR A 256 5.46 -10.83 9.27
CA TYR A 256 5.80 -10.84 7.84
C TYR A 256 4.64 -11.21 6.90
N GLU A 257 3.50 -11.67 7.42
CA GLU A 257 2.35 -12.10 6.63
C GLU A 257 1.04 -11.83 7.37
N ALA A 258 -0.09 -11.87 6.66
CA ALA A 258 -1.40 -11.77 7.27
C ALA A 258 -1.72 -13.06 8.01
N LEU A 259 -2.39 -12.90 9.17
CA LEU A 259 -2.87 -14.02 9.96
C LEU A 259 -3.96 -14.81 9.25
N SER A 260 -4.85 -14.10 8.55
CA SER A 260 -6.02 -14.69 7.88
C SER A 260 -6.62 -13.72 6.86
N GLY A 261 -7.63 -14.21 6.14
CA GLY A 261 -8.35 -13.47 5.09
C GLY A 261 -7.99 -13.94 3.70
N SER A 262 -8.43 -13.19 2.69
CA SER A 262 -8.08 -13.48 1.30
C SER A 262 -8.08 -12.24 0.42
N THR A 263 -7.39 -12.34 -0.71
CA THR A 263 -7.48 -11.38 -1.81
C THR A 263 -7.79 -12.12 -3.11
N GLN A 264 -8.94 -11.83 -3.71
CA GLN A 264 -9.33 -12.31 -5.03
C GLN A 264 -8.90 -11.27 -6.08
N ILE A 265 -8.19 -11.71 -7.11
CA ILE A 265 -7.71 -10.88 -8.20
C ILE A 265 -8.29 -11.41 -9.51
N SER A 266 -8.99 -10.55 -10.24
CA SER A 266 -9.50 -10.83 -11.59
C SER A 266 -8.60 -10.15 -12.62
N ALA A 267 -7.84 -10.97 -13.34
CA ALA A 267 -6.93 -10.59 -14.41
C ALA A 267 -7.38 -11.26 -15.73
N ALA A 268 -6.46 -11.75 -16.56
CA ALA A 268 -6.81 -12.68 -17.65
C ALA A 268 -7.35 -14.02 -17.13
N LYS A 269 -6.96 -14.40 -15.91
CA LYS A 269 -7.46 -15.54 -15.12
C LYS A 269 -7.77 -15.05 -13.70
N GLU A 270 -8.51 -15.83 -12.94
CA GLU A 270 -8.79 -15.54 -11.53
C GLU A 270 -7.70 -16.10 -10.63
N VAL A 271 -7.14 -15.27 -9.76
CA VAL A 271 -6.21 -15.67 -8.70
C VAL A 271 -6.89 -15.44 -7.36
N LEU A 272 -6.83 -16.44 -6.49
CA LEU A 272 -7.24 -16.28 -5.09
C LEU A 272 -6.04 -16.53 -4.19
N VAL A 273 -5.63 -15.52 -3.44
CA VAL A 273 -4.62 -15.62 -2.39
C VAL A 273 -5.32 -15.78 -1.05
N THR A 274 -4.96 -16.81 -0.28
CA THR A 274 -5.51 -17.08 1.05
C THR A 274 -4.38 -17.02 2.08
N TYR A 275 -4.58 -16.19 3.10
CA TYR A 275 -3.61 -15.99 4.17
C TYR A 275 -3.88 -16.97 5.32
N ASP A 276 -2.84 -17.58 5.87
CA ASP A 276 -2.93 -18.62 6.90
C ASP A 276 -1.90 -18.49 8.03
N GLY A 277 -1.36 -17.29 8.23
CA GLY A 277 -0.32 -17.03 9.22
C GLY A 277 -0.71 -17.23 10.68
N GLU A 278 -2.01 -17.32 11.00
CA GLU A 278 -2.45 -17.77 12.33
C GLU A 278 -2.05 -19.23 12.60
N SER A 279 -2.00 -20.05 11.56
CA SER A 279 -1.66 -21.47 11.65
C SER A 279 -0.23 -21.80 11.25
N ASP A 280 0.38 -21.01 10.35
CA ASP A 280 1.71 -21.28 9.79
C ASP A 280 2.52 -20.00 9.58
N CYS A 281 2.76 -19.25 10.67
CA CYS A 281 3.56 -18.03 10.62
C CYS A 281 4.98 -18.28 10.09
N SER A 282 5.21 -17.96 8.82
CA SER A 282 6.45 -18.26 8.10
C SER A 282 7.33 -17.03 7.93
N MET A 283 8.64 -17.19 8.13
CA MET A 283 9.60 -16.13 7.79
C MET A 283 9.74 -15.93 6.28
N ASP A 284 9.34 -16.92 5.48
CA ASP A 284 9.29 -16.84 4.02
C ASP A 284 8.01 -16.13 3.54
N ALA A 285 7.09 -15.75 4.44
CA ALA A 285 5.78 -15.16 4.13
C ALA A 285 5.01 -16.01 3.11
N THR A 286 4.64 -17.22 3.53
CA THR A 286 4.01 -18.23 2.65
C THR A 286 2.51 -18.10 2.69
N VAL A 287 1.87 -18.15 1.52
CA VAL A 287 0.42 -18.07 1.41
C VAL A 287 -0.09 -19.13 0.45
N LYS A 288 -1.30 -19.63 0.65
CA LYS A 288 -1.95 -20.54 -0.30
C LYS A 288 -2.53 -19.76 -1.47
N TRP A 289 -2.50 -20.34 -2.66
CA TRP A 289 -3.14 -19.73 -3.82
C TRP A 289 -3.78 -20.74 -4.78
N SER A 290 -4.80 -20.26 -5.49
CA SER A 290 -5.45 -20.98 -6.59
C SER A 290 -5.54 -20.12 -7.85
N LEU A 291 -5.61 -20.80 -8.99
CA LEU A 291 -5.78 -20.21 -10.32
C LEU A 291 -7.03 -20.81 -10.97
N ASP A 292 -7.99 -19.97 -11.35
CA ASP A 292 -9.31 -20.35 -11.86
C ASP A 292 -10.00 -21.41 -10.97
N GLY A 293 -9.83 -21.27 -9.65
CA GLY A 293 -10.40 -22.17 -8.64
C GLY A 293 -9.65 -23.50 -8.44
N ALA A 294 -8.56 -23.74 -9.18
CA ALA A 294 -7.69 -24.89 -8.97
C ALA A 294 -6.51 -24.53 -8.07
N GLU A 295 -6.36 -25.21 -6.93
CA GLU A 295 -5.24 -25.05 -6.00
C GLU A 295 -3.90 -25.25 -6.72
N GLN A 296 -2.97 -24.30 -6.52
CA GLN A 296 -1.64 -24.31 -7.14
C GLN A 296 -0.51 -24.53 -6.12
N GLY A 297 -0.82 -24.53 -4.82
CA GLY A 297 0.14 -24.69 -3.74
C GLY A 297 0.40 -23.37 -3.01
N GLU A 298 1.66 -23.07 -2.74
CA GLU A 298 2.09 -21.92 -1.94
C GLU A 298 2.84 -20.89 -2.79
N LEU A 299 2.60 -19.60 -2.52
CA LEU A 299 3.46 -18.50 -2.93
C LEU A 299 4.38 -18.14 -1.76
N LYS A 300 5.59 -17.67 -2.07
CA LYS A 300 6.54 -17.13 -1.09
C LYS A 300 6.65 -15.63 -1.24
N GLY A 301 7.08 -14.96 -0.18
CA GLY A 301 7.35 -13.52 -0.20
C GLY A 301 6.11 -12.64 -0.21
N VAL A 302 4.92 -13.19 0.03
CA VAL A 302 3.68 -12.40 0.06
C VAL A 302 3.51 -11.78 1.44
N SER A 303 4.09 -10.60 1.63
CA SER A 303 4.04 -9.87 2.91
C SER A 303 2.99 -8.75 2.96
N CYS A 304 2.46 -8.51 4.16
CA CYS A 304 1.38 -7.55 4.43
C CYS A 304 1.88 -6.16 4.88
N ALA A 305 3.19 -5.97 4.94
CA ALA A 305 3.79 -4.71 5.37
C ALA A 305 4.83 -4.26 4.36
N THR A 306 4.44 -3.35 3.46
CA THR A 306 5.24 -2.24 2.92
C THR A 306 6.73 -2.47 2.61
N GLY A 307 7.18 -3.68 2.25
CA GLY A 307 8.62 -3.89 2.10
C GLY A 307 9.11 -5.24 1.59
N GLY A 308 8.24 -6.17 1.18
CA GLY A 308 8.70 -7.52 0.80
C GLY A 308 8.01 -8.20 -0.39
N GLY A 309 6.73 -7.94 -0.67
CA GLY A 309 6.02 -8.59 -1.79
C GLY A 309 6.36 -7.99 -3.14
N SER A 310 6.64 -8.81 -4.16
CA SER A 310 7.17 -8.40 -5.46
C SER A 310 6.35 -7.34 -6.22
N ALA A 311 5.03 -7.22 -6.01
CA ALA A 311 4.20 -6.17 -6.62
C ALA A 311 4.39 -4.79 -5.97
N SER A 312 4.27 -4.73 -4.64
CA SER A 312 4.50 -3.51 -3.87
C SER A 312 5.99 -3.21 -3.75
N ALA A 313 6.85 -4.20 -3.95
CA ALA A 313 8.29 -4.04 -4.11
C ALA A 313 8.61 -3.28 -5.38
N ALA A 314 7.82 -3.31 -6.47
CA ALA A 314 8.08 -2.36 -7.56
C ALA A 314 7.98 -0.93 -7.03
N ALA A 315 6.87 -0.57 -6.36
CA ALA A 315 6.67 0.76 -5.77
C ALA A 315 7.63 1.11 -4.60
N LEU A 316 8.02 0.14 -3.77
CA LEU A 316 8.86 0.32 -2.57
C LEU A 316 10.35 0.04 -2.78
N LEU A 317 10.76 -0.73 -3.79
CA LEU A 317 12.17 -0.84 -4.21
C LEU A 317 12.66 0.50 -4.75
N PHE A 318 11.77 1.35 -5.29
CA PHE A 318 12.12 2.74 -5.60
C PHE A 318 12.50 3.56 -4.36
N VAL A 319 12.05 3.17 -3.16
CA VAL A 319 12.29 3.89 -1.90
C VAL A 319 13.51 3.32 -1.15
N LEU A 320 13.67 2.00 -1.10
CA LEU A 320 14.70 1.34 -0.29
C LEU A 320 16.07 1.21 -0.98
N ALA A 321 16.14 1.25 -2.32
CA ALA A 321 17.42 1.15 -3.04
C ALA A 321 18.33 2.37 -2.82
N GLY A 322 17.77 3.54 -2.51
CA GLY A 322 18.54 4.74 -2.13
C GLY A 322 19.28 4.62 -0.79
N LEU A 323 18.83 3.71 0.11
CA LEU A 323 19.34 3.58 1.48
C LEU A 323 20.40 2.49 1.67
N ARG A 324 20.73 1.69 0.65
CA ARG A 324 21.85 0.75 0.72
C ARG A 324 23.24 1.43 0.64
N ILE A 325 23.30 2.76 0.63
CA ILE A 325 24.54 3.51 0.69
C ILE A 325 24.96 3.65 2.17
N ARG A 326 25.98 2.86 2.56
CA ARG A 326 26.79 2.96 3.80
C ARG A 326 26.23 2.38 5.12
N ARG A 327 25.97 1.07 5.14
CA ARG A 327 26.18 0.26 6.36
C ARG A 327 27.45 -0.60 6.35
N ARG A 328 28.40 -0.29 5.45
CA ARG A 328 29.79 -0.78 5.54
C ARG A 328 30.70 0.35 6.04
N ARG A 329 30.81 0.45 7.36
CA ARG A 329 32.03 0.86 8.05
C ARG A 329 32.27 -0.13 9.17
#